data_AF-G5HNI6-F1
#
_entry.id   AF-G5HNI6-F1
#
_cell.length_a   1.000
_cell.length_b   1.000
_cell.length_c   1.000
_cell.angle_alpha   90.00
_cell.angle_beta   90.00
_cell.angle_gamma   90.00
#
_symmetry.space_group_name_H-M   'P 1'
#
loop_
_entity.id
_entity.type
_entity.pdbx_description
1 polymer ?
#
loop_
_entity_poly.entity_id
_entity_poly.type
_entity_poly.pdbx_seq_one_letter_code
_entity_poly.pdbx_strand_id
1 'polypeptide(L)'
;MMLTNGALSIFIATVFYLIGTGLYVFYSQNALPPAAQQDQIFASYIAYELPVGITGLLLAAIYAASQSTLSTGLNSVATSWTLDIQERLSKKEMSFALQTRIAQYVSLGVGVVAILVSMILANGEIKSAYEWFNGFMGLVLGVLGGTFVLGTFTKVANAKGAYVAFFVAAITMVCIKYMAPAGAVSIWSYSIISIAISLVVGLPVSIITRKMDGDTSKPAADATIYHN
;
A
#
# COMPACT_ATOMS: atom_id res chain seq x y z
N MET A 1 -13.39 -19.91 -0.39
CA MET A 1 -12.17 -19.18 -0.74
C MET A 1 -11.90 -18.01 0.21
N MET A 2 -12.77 -16.99 0.29
CA MET A 2 -12.51 -15.79 1.15
C MET A 2 -12.42 -16.11 2.65
N LEU A 3 -13.35 -16.90 3.21
CA LEU A 3 -13.34 -17.28 4.63
C LEU A 3 -12.09 -18.09 5.00
N THR A 4 -11.69 -19.03 4.14
CA THR A 4 -10.47 -19.83 4.33
C THR A 4 -9.21 -18.96 4.31
N ASN A 5 -9.14 -18.01 3.38
CA ASN A 5 -8.02 -17.06 3.32
C ASN A 5 -7.96 -16.16 4.57
N GLY A 6 -9.12 -15.67 5.02
CA GLY A 6 -9.24 -14.88 6.24
C GLY A 6 -8.78 -15.65 7.48
N ALA A 7 -9.27 -16.88 7.66
CA ALA A 7 -8.87 -17.75 8.76
C ALA A 7 -7.35 -18.04 8.73
N LEU A 8 -6.81 -18.36 7.56
CA LEU A 8 -5.38 -18.62 7.39
C LEU A 8 -4.54 -17.38 7.70
N SER A 9 -4.98 -16.20 7.28
CA SER A 9 -4.28 -14.93 7.53
C SER A 9 -4.25 -14.58 9.02
N ILE A 10 -5.36 -14.76 9.73
CA ILE A 10 -5.42 -14.56 11.18
C ILE A 10 -4.48 -15.53 11.90
N PHE A 11 -4.48 -16.80 11.50
CA PHE A 11 -3.59 -17.81 12.06
C PHE A 11 -2.12 -17.43 11.85
N ILE A 12 -1.72 -17.12 10.62
CA ILE A 12 -0.34 -16.74 10.28
C ILE A 12 0.08 -15.48 11.04
N ALA A 13 -0.75 -14.44 11.07
CA ALA A 13 -0.46 -13.22 11.82
C ALA A 13 -0.23 -13.51 13.31
N THR A 14 -1.09 -14.34 13.91
CA THR A 14 -0.95 -14.77 15.31
C THR A 14 0.39 -15.46 15.56
N VAL A 15 0.80 -16.38 14.67
CA VAL A 15 2.10 -17.06 14.76
C VAL A 15 3.25 -16.04 14.74
N PHE A 16 3.25 -15.07 13.82
CA PHE A 16 4.29 -14.04 13.76
C PHE A 16 4.32 -13.15 15.02
N TYR A 17 3.16 -12.78 15.57
CA TYR A 17 3.11 -12.03 16.84
C TYR A 17 3.64 -12.83 18.03
N LEU A 18 3.34 -14.13 18.08
CA LEU A 18 3.87 -15.02 19.12
C LEU A 18 5.38 -15.19 19.00
N ILE A 19 5.91 -15.31 17.77
CA ILE A 19 7.36 -15.32 17.52
C ILE A 19 7.99 -14.02 18.03
N GLY A 20 7.44 -12.86 17.67
CA GLY A 20 7.94 -11.56 18.15
C GLY A 20 7.93 -11.43 19.67
N THR A 21 6.86 -11.89 20.32
CA THR A 21 6.74 -11.92 21.78
C THR A 21 7.77 -12.87 22.41
N GLY A 22 7.98 -14.05 21.81
CA GLY A 22 8.99 -15.00 22.25
C GLY A 22 10.41 -14.45 22.15
N LEU A 23 10.73 -13.76 21.05
CA LEU A 23 12.01 -13.07 20.87
C LEU A 23 12.22 -11.95 21.88
N TYR A 24 11.17 -11.19 22.19
CA TYR A 24 11.22 -10.17 23.24
C TYR A 24 11.58 -10.78 24.60
N VAL A 25 10.93 -11.88 24.98
CA VAL A 25 11.24 -12.59 26.23
C VAL A 25 12.66 -13.16 26.19
N PHE A 26 13.08 -13.77 25.09
CA PHE A 26 14.43 -14.33 24.93
C PHE A 26 15.51 -13.26 25.12
N TYR A 27 15.41 -12.13 24.43
CA TYR A 27 16.38 -11.03 24.52
C TYR A 27 16.21 -10.13 25.76
N SER A 28 15.16 -10.32 26.55
CA SER A 28 15.10 -9.74 27.90
C SER A 28 16.01 -10.48 28.89
N GLN A 29 16.36 -11.74 28.59
CA GLN A 29 17.17 -12.61 29.43
C GLN A 29 18.58 -12.83 28.87
N ASN A 30 18.76 -12.64 27.56
CA ASN A 30 20.02 -12.82 26.84
C ASN A 30 20.50 -11.50 26.24
N ALA A 31 21.81 -11.35 26.03
CA ALA A 31 22.36 -10.15 25.42
C ALA A 31 21.84 -9.97 24.00
N LEU A 32 21.35 -8.76 23.68
CA LEU A 32 21.02 -8.39 22.32
C LEU A 32 22.31 -8.33 21.47
N PRO A 33 22.28 -8.78 20.21
CA PRO A 33 23.39 -8.62 19.30
C PRO A 33 23.75 -7.12 19.17
N PRO A 34 25.04 -6.75 19.22
CA PRO A 34 25.46 -5.38 18.99
C PRO A 34 24.93 -4.90 17.63
N ALA A 35 24.28 -3.73 17.60
CA ALA A 35 23.70 -3.13 16.40
C ALA A 35 22.42 -3.78 15.82
N ALA A 36 21.75 -4.69 16.53
CA ALA A 36 20.43 -5.18 16.09
C ALA A 36 19.37 -4.06 16.17
N GLN A 37 19.04 -3.47 15.02
CA GLN A 37 17.87 -2.61 14.90
C GLN A 37 16.58 -3.43 15.11
N GLN A 38 15.49 -2.75 15.48
CA GLN A 38 14.20 -3.38 15.81
C GLN A 38 13.75 -4.41 14.75
N ASP A 39 13.86 -4.09 13.46
CA ASP A 39 13.43 -4.96 12.37
C ASP A 39 14.42 -6.10 12.05
N GLN A 40 15.64 -6.04 12.59
CA GLN A 40 16.70 -7.03 12.35
C GLN A 40 16.69 -8.14 13.40
N ILE A 41 16.00 -7.96 14.55
CA ILE A 41 15.98 -8.89 15.68
C ILE A 41 15.66 -10.33 15.25
N PHE A 42 14.63 -10.52 14.41
CA PHE A 42 14.24 -11.84 13.95
C PHE A 42 15.30 -12.49 13.05
N ALA A 43 15.88 -11.72 12.13
CA ALA A 43 16.94 -12.21 11.25
C ALA A 43 18.21 -12.54 12.04
N SER A 44 18.57 -11.72 13.03
CA SER A 44 19.71 -11.97 13.92
C SER A 44 19.53 -13.25 14.73
N TYR A 45 18.34 -13.49 15.28
CA TYR A 45 18.04 -14.74 15.98
C TYR A 45 18.23 -15.97 15.06
N ILE A 46 17.71 -15.90 13.83
CA ILE A 46 17.90 -16.98 12.85
C ILE A 46 19.38 -17.22 12.53
N ALA A 47 20.16 -16.14 12.41
CA ALA A 47 21.56 -16.20 12.02
C ALA A 47 22.49 -16.73 13.12
N TYR A 48 22.23 -16.35 14.38
CA TYR A 48 23.16 -16.58 15.49
C TYR A 48 22.73 -17.65 16.49
N GLU A 49 21.42 -17.89 16.65
CA GLU A 49 20.89 -18.79 17.71
C GLU A 49 20.44 -20.15 17.16
N LEU A 50 20.22 -20.28 15.86
CA LEU A 50 19.75 -21.52 15.24
C LEU A 50 20.90 -22.38 14.70
N PRO A 51 20.73 -23.72 14.67
CA PRO A 51 21.76 -24.61 14.15
C PRO A 51 21.93 -24.46 12.64
N VAL A 52 23.16 -24.73 12.19
CA VAL A 52 23.52 -24.78 10.78
C VAL A 52 22.58 -25.73 10.03
N GLY A 53 22.18 -25.35 8.81
CA GLY A 53 21.15 -26.03 8.03
C GLY A 53 19.78 -25.39 8.21
N ILE A 54 19.27 -25.27 9.44
CA ILE A 54 17.98 -24.62 9.70
C ILE A 54 18.07 -23.13 9.37
N THR A 55 19.15 -22.45 9.79
CA THR A 55 19.43 -21.05 9.42
C THR A 55 19.39 -20.85 7.91
N GLY A 56 20.07 -21.73 7.15
CA GLY A 56 20.11 -21.64 5.68
C GLY A 56 18.75 -21.83 5.04
N LEU A 57 17.96 -22.80 5.53
CA LEU A 57 16.61 -23.06 5.04
C LEU A 57 15.67 -21.87 5.29
N LEU A 58 15.71 -21.29 6.49
CA LEU A 58 14.87 -20.15 6.85
C LEU A 58 15.24 -18.89 6.07
N LEU A 59 16.54 -18.59 5.92
CA LEU A 59 16.98 -17.48 5.10
C LEU A 59 16.54 -17.66 3.64
N ALA A 60 16.70 -18.86 3.06
CA ALA A 60 16.22 -19.16 1.72
C ALA A 60 14.71 -18.96 1.58
N ALA A 61 13.91 -19.38 2.58
CA ALA A 61 12.46 -19.18 2.59
C ALA A 61 12.08 -17.69 2.65
N ILE A 62 12.78 -16.88 3.47
CA ILE A 62 12.57 -15.44 3.56
C ILE A 62 12.89 -14.75 2.23
N TYR A 63 14.00 -15.11 1.59
CA TYR A 63 14.37 -14.59 0.27
C TYR A 63 13.34 -14.96 -0.79
N ALA A 64 12.89 -16.23 -0.82
CA ALA A 64 11.87 -16.69 -1.76
C ALA A 64 10.53 -15.95 -1.57
N ALA A 65 10.09 -15.78 -0.32
CA ALA A 65 8.86 -15.02 -0.01
C ALA A 65 8.97 -13.54 -0.42
N SER A 66 10.13 -12.92 -0.17
CA SER A 66 10.42 -11.54 -0.55
C SER A 66 10.43 -11.37 -2.08
N GLN A 67 11.07 -12.29 -2.80
CA GLN A 67 11.10 -12.29 -4.27
C GLN A 67 9.72 -12.49 -4.90
N SER A 68 8.87 -13.34 -4.31
CA SER A 68 7.49 -13.53 -4.78
C SER A 68 6.68 -12.23 -4.69
N THR A 69 6.81 -11.50 -3.58
CA THR A 69 6.15 -10.21 -3.38
C THR A 69 6.70 -9.15 -4.33
N LEU A 70 8.03 -9.08 -4.47
CA LEU A 70 8.70 -8.13 -5.37
C LEU A 70 8.30 -8.37 -6.84
N SER A 71 8.31 -9.62 -7.29
CA SER A 71 7.92 -10.00 -8.66
C SER A 71 6.46 -9.64 -8.94
N THR A 72 5.55 -9.93 -8.00
CA THR A 72 4.14 -9.57 -8.13
C THR A 72 3.94 -8.06 -8.19
N GLY A 73 4.67 -7.29 -7.37
CA GLY A 73 4.64 -5.83 -7.38
C GLY A 73 5.14 -5.23 -8.68
N LEU A 74 6.32 -5.66 -9.16
CA LEU A 74 6.90 -5.22 -10.44
C LEU A 74 5.97 -5.53 -11.61
N ASN A 75 5.42 -6.75 -11.65
CA ASN A 75 4.47 -7.15 -12.68
C ASN A 75 3.21 -6.28 -12.65
N SER A 76 2.65 -6.01 -11.46
CA SER A 76 1.44 -5.18 -11.32
C SER A 76 1.66 -3.76 -11.86
N VAL A 77 2.79 -3.12 -11.52
CA VAL A 77 3.11 -1.78 -12.03
C VAL A 77 3.34 -1.80 -13.55
N ALA A 78 4.04 -2.82 -14.06
CA ALA A 78 4.30 -2.95 -15.49
C ALA A 78 3.02 -3.18 -16.30
N THR A 79 2.10 -4.01 -15.80
CA THR A 79 0.80 -4.25 -16.42
C THR A 79 -0.08 -3.01 -16.37
N SER A 80 -0.22 -2.35 -15.21
CA SER A 80 -0.97 -1.09 -15.10
C SER A 80 -0.40 0.01 -15.99
N TRP A 81 0.93 0.12 -16.10
CA TRP A 81 1.53 1.06 -17.04
C TRP A 81 1.14 0.72 -18.47
N THR A 82 1.30 -0.53 -18.88
CA THR A 82 1.14 -0.94 -20.28
C THR A 82 -0.31 -0.86 -20.74
N LEU A 83 -1.26 -1.26 -19.89
CA LEU A 83 -2.68 -1.32 -20.23
C LEU A 83 -3.41 0.00 -19.92
N ASP A 84 -3.10 0.67 -18.80
CA ASP A 84 -3.88 1.85 -18.38
C ASP A 84 -3.27 3.17 -18.88
N ILE A 85 -1.94 3.26 -18.92
CA ILE A 85 -1.21 4.50 -19.23
C ILE A 85 -0.75 4.52 -20.69
N GLN A 86 0.03 3.52 -21.08
CA GLN A 86 0.70 3.46 -22.38
C GLN A 86 -0.31 3.40 -23.52
N GLU A 87 -1.37 2.59 -23.38
CA GLU A 87 -2.44 2.51 -24.38
C GLU A 87 -3.13 3.87 -24.61
N ARG A 88 -3.43 4.59 -23.51
CA ARG A 88 -4.03 5.93 -23.56
C ARG A 88 -3.10 6.98 -24.17
N LEU A 89 -1.78 6.88 -23.93
CA LEU A 89 -0.78 7.77 -24.50
C LEU A 89 -0.51 7.50 -25.99
N SER A 90 -0.43 6.22 -26.37
CA SER A 90 -0.12 5.81 -27.74
C SER A 90 -1.27 6.04 -28.72
N LYS A 91 -2.52 6.18 -28.24
CA LYS A 91 -3.75 6.41 -29.05
C LYS A 91 -3.94 5.40 -30.18
N LYS A 92 -3.31 4.22 -30.08
CA LYS A 92 -3.31 3.14 -31.05
C LYS A 92 -3.22 1.83 -30.30
N GLU A 93 -3.89 0.81 -30.81
CA GLU A 93 -3.72 -0.55 -30.33
C GLU A 93 -2.26 -0.99 -30.51
N MET A 94 -1.63 -1.45 -29.43
CA MET A 94 -0.27 -1.97 -29.45
C MET A 94 -0.30 -3.48 -29.64
N SER A 95 0.63 -4.01 -30.44
CA SER A 95 0.81 -5.47 -30.53
C SER A 95 1.25 -6.04 -29.19
N PHE A 96 0.88 -7.30 -28.91
CA PHE A 96 1.25 -8.00 -27.67
C PHE A 96 2.77 -8.04 -27.45
N ALA A 97 3.55 -8.18 -28.53
CA ALA A 97 5.02 -8.16 -28.47
C ALA A 97 5.56 -6.80 -28.01
N LEU A 98 4.96 -5.69 -28.48
CA LEU A 98 5.33 -4.35 -28.06
C LEU A 98 4.94 -4.11 -26.59
N GLN A 99 3.72 -4.49 -26.20
CA GLN A 99 3.25 -4.41 -24.81
C GLN A 99 4.19 -5.14 -23.86
N THR A 100 4.57 -6.38 -24.19
CA THR A 100 5.49 -7.19 -23.38
C THR A 100 6.85 -6.51 -23.25
N ARG A 101 7.39 -5.97 -24.34
CA ARG A 101 8.68 -5.27 -24.32
C ARG A 101 8.65 -4.01 -23.47
N ILE A 102 7.57 -3.23 -23.53
CA ILE A 102 7.37 -2.05 -22.69
C ILE A 102 7.27 -2.47 -21.22
N ALA A 103 6.47 -3.49 -20.91
CA ALA A 103 6.34 -4.03 -19.55
C ALA A 103 7.70 -4.47 -18.96
N GLN A 104 8.57 -5.08 -19.76
CA GLN A 104 9.93 -5.45 -19.34
C GLN A 104 10.78 -4.21 -19.00
N TYR A 105 10.75 -3.17 -19.84
CA TYR A 105 11.49 -1.92 -19.55
C TYR A 105 10.93 -1.17 -18.35
N VAL A 106 9.62 -1.12 -18.18
CA VAL A 106 8.97 -0.54 -17.00
C VAL A 106 9.38 -1.31 -15.74
N SER A 107 9.33 -2.66 -15.78
CA SER A 107 9.76 -3.51 -14.68
C SER A 107 11.22 -3.24 -14.29
N LEU A 108 12.11 -3.12 -15.29
CA LEU A 108 13.52 -2.79 -15.07
C LEU A 108 13.67 -1.42 -14.42
N GLY A 109 12.99 -0.40 -14.95
CA GLY A 109 13.04 0.97 -14.41
C GLY A 109 12.53 1.06 -12.97
N VAL A 110 11.39 0.45 -12.68
CA VAL A 110 10.82 0.38 -11.32
C VAL A 110 11.74 -0.39 -10.39
N GLY A 111 12.36 -1.49 -10.85
CA GLY A 111 13.33 -2.26 -10.09
C GLY A 111 14.56 -1.43 -9.70
N VAL A 112 15.11 -0.65 -10.63
CA VAL A 112 16.22 0.28 -10.35
C VAL A 112 15.81 1.33 -9.31
N VAL A 113 14.64 1.96 -9.48
CA VAL A 113 14.12 2.94 -8.52
C VAL A 113 13.92 2.31 -7.14
N ALA A 114 13.37 1.10 -7.07
CA ALA A 114 13.17 0.38 -5.82
C ALA A 114 14.51 0.09 -5.11
N ILE A 115 15.56 -0.28 -5.84
CA ILE A 115 16.91 -0.46 -5.28
C ILE A 115 17.45 0.86 -4.72
N LEU A 116 17.32 1.97 -5.46
CA LEU A 116 17.77 3.29 -4.99
C LEU A 116 17.05 3.72 -3.71
N VAL A 117 15.71 3.60 -3.67
CA VAL A 117 14.91 3.91 -2.48
C VAL A 117 15.29 2.98 -1.31
N SER A 118 15.52 1.70 -1.57
CA SER A 118 15.95 0.74 -0.55
C SER A 118 17.31 1.11 0.06
N MET A 119 18.27 1.56 -0.76
CA MET A 119 19.57 2.05 -0.27
C MET A 119 19.42 3.30 0.60
N ILE A 120 18.54 4.24 0.23
CA ILE A 120 18.25 5.43 1.03
C ILE A 120 17.64 5.04 2.38
N LEU A 121 16.67 4.13 2.39
CA LEU A 121 16.03 3.66 3.62
C LEU A 121 17.01 2.90 4.52
N ALA A 122 17.86 2.04 3.94
CA ALA A 122 18.82 1.24 4.68
C ALA A 122 19.92 2.07 5.36
N ASN A 123 20.29 3.22 4.76
CA ASN A 123 21.24 4.16 5.33
C ASN A 123 20.57 5.30 6.10
N GLY A 124 19.25 5.36 6.12
CA GLY A 124 18.49 6.35 6.86
C GLY A 124 18.30 5.95 8.32
N GLU A 125 18.12 6.93 9.20
CA GLU A 125 17.80 6.71 10.61
C GLU A 125 16.31 6.35 10.81
N ILE A 126 15.79 5.40 10.02
CA ILE A 126 14.43 4.89 10.21
C ILE A 126 14.41 3.97 11.44
N LYS A 127 13.49 4.23 12.38
CA LYS A 127 13.33 3.40 13.58
C LYS A 127 12.80 2.01 13.24
N SER A 128 11.86 1.96 12.30
CA SER A 128 11.27 0.73 11.77
C SER A 128 10.78 0.96 10.34
N ALA A 129 11.27 0.14 9.41
CA ALA A 129 10.76 0.00 8.07
C ALA A 129 9.29 -0.44 8.06
N TYR A 130 8.84 -1.23 9.04
CA TYR A 130 7.43 -1.60 9.18
C TYR A 130 6.55 -0.37 9.45
N GLU A 131 6.93 0.49 10.39
CA GLU A 131 6.18 1.73 10.67
C GLU A 131 6.22 2.71 9.51
N TRP A 132 7.39 2.85 8.88
CA TRP A 132 7.54 3.70 7.69
C TRP A 132 6.64 3.23 6.55
N PHE A 133 6.65 1.92 6.26
CA PHE A 133 5.83 1.31 5.22
C PHE A 133 4.34 1.49 5.49
N ASN A 134 3.86 1.16 6.69
CA ASN A 134 2.44 1.31 7.03
C ASN A 134 1.99 2.78 7.03
N GLY A 135 2.86 3.70 7.46
CA GLY A 135 2.61 5.13 7.33
C GLY A 135 2.46 5.56 5.87
N PHE A 136 3.38 5.14 4.99
CA PHE A 136 3.31 5.42 3.56
C PHE A 136 2.05 4.82 2.91
N MET A 137 1.77 3.55 3.21
CA MET A 137 0.59 2.85 2.69
C MET A 137 -0.71 3.50 3.15
N GLY A 138 -0.80 3.92 4.42
CA GLY A 138 -1.95 4.65 4.94
C GLY A 138 -2.19 5.99 4.21
N LEU A 139 -1.14 6.70 3.81
CA LEU A 139 -1.25 7.93 3.02
C LEU A 139 -1.74 7.63 1.60
N VAL A 140 -1.13 6.68 0.89
CA VAL A 140 -1.43 6.42 -0.52
C VAL A 140 -2.74 5.65 -0.70
N LEU A 141 -2.87 4.50 -0.03
CA LEU A 141 -4.08 3.68 -0.11
C LEU A 141 -5.27 4.33 0.57
N GLY A 142 -5.05 5.16 1.59
CA GLY A 142 -6.12 5.94 2.22
C GLY A 142 -6.80 6.88 1.24
N VAL A 143 -6.01 7.65 0.48
CA VAL A 143 -6.53 8.61 -0.50
C VAL A 143 -7.24 7.88 -1.64
N LEU A 144 -6.62 6.84 -2.22
CA LEU A 144 -7.25 6.03 -3.27
C LEU A 144 -8.53 5.36 -2.75
N GLY A 145 -8.44 4.70 -1.60
CA GLY A 145 -9.57 4.04 -0.94
C GLY A 145 -10.72 5.00 -0.68
N GLY A 146 -10.45 6.23 -0.26
CA GLY A 146 -11.46 7.28 -0.10
C GLY A 146 -12.19 7.63 -1.39
N THR A 147 -11.46 7.76 -2.51
CA THR A 147 -12.07 8.00 -3.82
C THR A 147 -12.90 6.81 -4.33
N PHE A 148 -12.45 5.58 -4.07
CA PHE A 148 -13.23 4.38 -4.36
C PHE A 148 -14.50 4.33 -3.50
N VAL A 149 -14.41 4.58 -2.20
CA VAL A 149 -15.57 4.62 -1.30
C VAL A 149 -16.59 5.66 -1.78
N LEU A 150 -16.14 6.86 -2.17
CA LEU A 150 -17.00 7.89 -2.77
C LEU A 150 -17.74 7.35 -4.01
N GLY A 151 -17.06 6.71 -4.95
CA GLY A 151 -17.67 6.17 -6.17
C GLY A 151 -18.60 4.98 -5.93
N THR A 152 -18.21 4.05 -5.07
CA THR A 152 -18.92 2.78 -4.84
C THR A 152 -20.17 2.94 -3.97
N PHE A 153 -20.14 3.84 -2.98
CA PHE A 153 -21.22 4.02 -2.01
C PHE A 153 -22.13 5.21 -2.31
N THR A 154 -21.83 6.01 -3.33
CA THR A 154 -22.63 7.20 -3.62
C THR A 154 -23.07 7.23 -5.08
N LYS A 155 -24.38 7.37 -5.29
CA LYS A 155 -24.99 7.43 -6.63
C LYS A 155 -24.73 8.77 -7.34
N VAL A 156 -24.24 9.78 -6.61
CA VAL A 156 -24.06 11.14 -7.11
C VAL A 156 -22.62 11.51 -7.43
N ALA A 157 -21.65 10.66 -7.08
CA ALA A 157 -20.24 10.89 -7.39
C ALA A 157 -20.00 11.04 -8.89
N ASN A 158 -19.10 11.94 -9.24
CA ASN A 158 -18.64 12.16 -10.61
C ASN A 158 -17.12 12.38 -10.64
N ALA A 159 -16.54 12.38 -11.84
CA ALA A 159 -15.08 12.52 -12.02
C ALA A 159 -14.52 13.80 -11.37
N LYS A 160 -15.23 14.94 -11.52
CA LYS A 160 -14.80 16.22 -10.94
C LYS A 160 -14.72 16.15 -9.41
N GLY A 161 -15.75 15.64 -8.74
CA GLY A 161 -15.74 15.47 -7.28
C GLY A 161 -14.71 14.46 -6.79
N ALA A 162 -14.50 13.37 -7.54
CA ALA A 162 -13.43 12.41 -7.24
C ALA A 162 -12.03 13.03 -7.34
N TYR A 163 -11.75 13.84 -8.37
CA TYR A 163 -10.46 14.54 -8.48
C TYR A 163 -10.25 15.56 -7.35
N VAL A 164 -11.27 16.35 -7.01
CA VAL A 164 -11.15 17.33 -5.91
C VAL A 164 -10.95 16.61 -4.57
N ALA A 165 -11.71 15.55 -4.30
CA ALA A 165 -11.54 14.71 -3.12
C ALA A 165 -10.12 14.13 -3.04
N PHE A 166 -9.60 13.59 -4.14
CA PHE A 166 -8.24 13.04 -4.24
C PHE A 166 -7.19 14.09 -3.85
N PHE A 167 -7.20 15.25 -4.48
CA PHE A 167 -6.19 16.29 -4.23
C PHE A 167 -6.30 16.88 -2.82
N VAL A 168 -7.53 17.14 -2.33
CA VAL A 168 -7.72 17.68 -0.98
C VAL A 168 -7.29 16.67 0.08
N ALA A 169 -7.62 15.39 -0.08
CA ALA A 169 -7.17 14.33 0.82
C ALA A 169 -5.64 14.19 0.79
N ALA A 170 -5.02 14.16 -0.40
CA ALA A 170 -3.57 14.07 -0.55
C ALA A 170 -2.84 15.25 0.11
N ILE A 171 -3.27 16.48 -0.16
CA ILE A 171 -2.66 17.68 0.45
C ILE A 171 -2.83 17.65 1.97
N THR A 172 -4.03 17.33 2.45
CA THR A 172 -4.29 17.26 3.89
C THR A 172 -3.43 16.20 4.57
N MET A 173 -3.26 15.04 3.95
CA MET A 173 -2.41 13.96 4.46
C MET A 173 -0.92 14.36 4.52
N VAL A 174 -0.43 15.06 3.50
CA VAL A 174 0.94 15.63 3.50
C VAL A 174 1.07 16.69 4.61
N CYS A 175 0.11 17.60 4.76
CA CYS A 175 0.10 18.57 5.85
C CYS A 175 0.09 17.91 7.23
N ILE A 176 -0.73 16.87 7.44
CA ILE A 176 -0.74 16.11 8.69
C ILE A 176 0.63 15.47 8.95
N LYS A 177 1.23 14.84 7.92
CA LYS A 177 2.51 14.13 8.09
C LYS A 177 3.67 15.06 8.44
N TYR A 178 3.71 16.28 7.90
CA TYR A 178 4.87 17.17 8.01
C TYR A 178 4.65 18.42 8.86
N MET A 179 3.41 18.84 9.10
CA MET A 179 3.08 20.05 9.86
C MET A 179 2.39 19.78 11.21
N ALA A 180 1.75 18.62 11.38
CA ALA A 180 1.17 18.28 12.68
C ALA A 180 2.29 17.91 13.68
N PRO A 181 2.11 18.17 14.98
CA PRO A 181 3.06 17.73 15.99
C PRO A 181 3.30 16.22 15.92
N ALA A 182 4.55 15.79 16.09
CA ALA A 182 4.90 14.38 16.05
C ALA A 182 4.05 13.59 17.07
N GLY A 183 3.37 12.54 16.59
CA GLY A 183 2.49 11.71 17.41
C GLY A 183 1.07 12.25 17.63
N ALA A 184 0.73 13.45 17.14
CA ALA A 184 -0.63 13.99 17.24
C ALA A 184 -1.66 13.16 16.45
N VAL A 185 -1.23 12.59 15.31
CA VAL A 185 -2.06 11.72 14.48
C VAL A 185 -1.35 10.39 14.31
N SER A 186 -2.05 9.31 14.67
CA SER A 186 -1.59 7.94 14.46
C SER A 186 -1.56 7.61 12.97
N ILE A 187 -0.50 6.93 12.52
CA ILE A 187 -0.38 6.42 11.15
C ILE A 187 -1.54 5.52 10.74
N TRP A 188 -2.15 4.81 11.70
CA TRP A 188 -3.32 3.95 11.49
C TRP A 188 -4.60 4.73 11.15
N SER A 189 -4.65 6.01 11.51
CA SER A 189 -5.80 6.88 11.26
C SER A 189 -5.78 7.50 9.86
N TYR A 190 -4.65 7.49 9.15
CA TYR A 190 -4.51 8.15 7.84
C TYR A 190 -5.54 7.69 6.82
N SER A 191 -5.82 6.39 6.75
CA SER A 191 -6.82 5.83 5.85
C SER A 191 -8.23 6.31 6.18
N ILE A 192 -8.60 6.31 7.46
CA ILE A 192 -9.93 6.75 7.91
C ILE A 192 -10.13 8.24 7.63
N ILE A 193 -9.12 9.06 7.94
CA ILE A 193 -9.19 10.50 7.70
C ILE A 193 -9.31 10.78 6.18
N SER A 194 -8.53 10.07 5.35
CA SER A 194 -8.59 10.22 3.89
C SER A 194 -9.95 9.83 3.31
N ILE A 195 -10.56 8.76 3.81
CA ILE A 195 -11.92 8.34 3.44
C ILE A 195 -12.95 9.39 3.86
N ALA A 196 -12.85 9.89 5.09
CA ALA A 196 -13.76 10.92 5.60
C ALA A 196 -13.67 12.21 4.76
N ILE A 197 -12.45 12.69 4.46
CA ILE A 197 -12.23 13.85 3.58
C ILE A 197 -12.83 13.60 2.20
N SER A 198 -12.61 12.42 1.62
CA SER A 198 -13.13 12.10 0.29
C SER A 198 -14.65 12.16 0.23
N LEU A 199 -15.35 11.73 1.28
CA LEU A 199 -16.80 11.84 1.38
C LEU A 199 -17.25 13.28 1.64
N VAL A 200 -16.65 13.96 2.62
CA VAL A 200 -17.03 15.33 3.03
C VAL A 200 -16.79 16.36 1.93
N VAL A 201 -15.73 16.19 1.14
CA VAL A 201 -15.38 17.10 0.03
C VAL A 201 -15.97 16.62 -1.29
N GLY A 202 -15.84 15.32 -1.59
CA GLY A 202 -16.24 14.77 -2.86
C GLY A 202 -17.74 14.80 -3.10
N LEU A 203 -18.56 14.51 -2.07
CA LEU A 203 -20.02 14.52 -2.22
C LEU A 203 -20.57 15.91 -2.56
N PRO A 204 -20.27 16.99 -1.80
CA PRO A 204 -20.76 18.33 -2.14
C PRO A 204 -20.27 18.79 -3.51
N VAL A 205 -18.99 18.57 -3.83
CA VAL A 205 -18.43 18.97 -5.13
C VAL A 205 -19.12 18.23 -6.27
N SER A 206 -19.38 16.94 -6.13
CA SER A 206 -20.13 16.18 -7.12
C SER A 206 -21.56 16.69 -7.29
N ILE A 207 -22.28 16.99 -6.20
CA ILE A 207 -23.64 17.53 -6.28
C ILE A 207 -23.66 18.91 -6.98
N ILE A 208 -22.74 19.79 -6.59
CA ILE A 208 -22.63 21.15 -7.16
C ILE A 208 -22.31 21.06 -8.65
N THR A 209 -21.32 20.26 -9.03
CA THR A 209 -20.89 20.14 -10.43
C THR A 209 -21.95 19.48 -11.30
N ARG A 210 -22.68 18.47 -10.80
CA ARG A 210 -23.83 17.91 -11.54
C ARG A 210 -24.91 18.96 -11.80
N LYS A 211 -25.21 19.80 -10.79
CA LYS A 211 -26.18 20.89 -10.93
C LYS A 211 -25.71 21.95 -11.94
N MET A 212 -24.43 22.30 -11.92
CA MET A 212 -23.84 23.27 -12.87
C MET A 212 -23.81 22.73 -14.30
N ASP A 213 -23.49 21.45 -14.47
CA ASP A 213 -23.40 20.80 -15.78
C ASP A 213 -24.80 20.38 -16.30
N GLY A 214 -25.88 20.59 -15.54
CA GLY A 214 -27.24 20.19 -15.92
C GLY A 214 -27.43 18.67 -16.00
N ASP A 215 -26.56 17.90 -15.36
CA ASP A 215 -26.54 16.44 -15.44
C ASP A 215 -27.70 15.84 -14.62
N THR A 216 -28.72 15.38 -15.33
CA THR A 216 -29.90 14.69 -14.77
C THR A 216 -29.83 13.17 -14.91
N SER A 217 -28.66 12.62 -15.28
CA SER A 217 -28.49 11.18 -15.46
C SER A 217 -28.95 10.42 -14.22
N LYS A 218 -29.88 9.48 -14.40
CA LYS A 218 -30.27 8.59 -13.31
C LYS A 218 -29.20 7.51 -13.21
N PRO A 219 -28.52 7.39 -12.07
CA PRO A 219 -27.59 6.29 -11.84
C PRO A 219 -28.33 4.97 -12.05
N ALA A 220 -27.70 3.99 -12.69
CA ALA A 220 -28.29 2.67 -12.85
C ALA A 220 -28.72 2.12 -11.48
N ALA A 221 -29.80 1.32 -11.43
CA ALA A 221 -30.33 0.79 -10.17
C ALA A 221 -29.25 0.07 -9.34
N ASP A 222 -28.32 -0.60 -10.05
CA ASP A 222 -27.22 -1.39 -9.49
C ASP A 222 -25.87 -0.67 -9.53
N ALA A 223 -25.87 0.67 -9.71
CA ALA A 223 -24.64 1.45 -9.76
C ALA A 223 -23.90 1.54 -8.41
N THR A 224 -24.56 1.15 -7.32
CA THR A 224 -24.00 1.13 -5.97
C THR A 224 -24.32 -0.19 -5.28
N ILE A 225 -23.53 -0.56 -4.27
CA ILE A 225 -23.73 -1.80 -3.48
C ILE A 225 -25.11 -1.84 -2.79
N TYR A 226 -25.78 -0.69 -2.66
CA TYR A 226 -27.15 -0.60 -2.14
C TYR A 226 -28.18 -0.46 -3.27
N HIS A 227 -29.07 -1.45 -3.35
CA HIS A 227 -30.30 -1.39 -4.13
C HIS A 227 -31.36 -0.66 -3.30
N ASN A 228 -31.68 0.58 -3.67
CA ASN A 228 -32.90 1.27 -3.22
C ASN A 228 -33.89 1.23 -4.36
#